data_AF-A0A959H5Q8-F1
#
_entry.id   AF-A0A959H5Q8-F1
#
_cell.length_a   1.000
_cell.length_b   1.000
_cell.length_c   1.000
_cell.angle_alpha   90.00
_cell.angle_beta   90.00
_cell.angle_gamma   90.00
#
_symmetry.space_group_name_H-M   'P 1'
#
loop_
_entity.id
_entity.type
_entity.pdbx_description
1 polymer ?
#
loop_
_entity_poly.entity_id
_entity_poly.type
_entity_poly.pdbx_seq_one_letter_code
_entity_poly.pdbx_strand_id
1 'polypeptide(L)' 'ILKTMEGLYEELFGEKPHVAACHAGLECGIIGEHYPGLDMISFGPTIRHPHSPDEKVHVASVGKFWRLLRGVLERV' A
#
# COMPACT_ATOMS: atom_id res chain seq x y z
N ILE A 1 -3.15 -11.99 2.91
CA ILE A 1 -2.41 -10.77 3.33
C ILE A 1 -3.33 -9.56 3.53
N LEU A 2 -4.33 -9.31 2.67
CA LEU A 2 -5.25 -8.15 2.79
C LEU A 2 -5.85 -7.97 4.20
N LYS A 3 -6.55 -8.99 4.71
CA LYS A 3 -7.16 -8.96 6.06
C LYS A 3 -6.16 -8.66 7.17
N THR A 4 -4.95 -9.22 7.07
CA THR A 4 -3.85 -8.96 8.02
C THR A 4 -3.46 -7.49 8.01
N MET A 5 -3.34 -6.88 6.83
CA MET A 5 -3.00 -5.48 6.69
C MET A 5 -4.12 -4.54 7.12
N GLU A 6 -5.39 -4.87 6.85
CA GLU A 6 -6.54 -4.09 7.30
C GLU A 6 -6.59 -4.01 8.83
N GLY A 7 -6.50 -5.16 9.52
CA GLY A 7 -6.49 -5.20 10.98
C GLY A 7 -5.29 -4.48 11.59
N LEU A 8 -4.10 -4.65 10.99
CA LEU A 8 -2.92 -3.94 11.44
C LEU A 8 -3.03 -2.41 11.25
N TYR A 9 -3.58 -1.97 10.13
CA TYR A 9 -3.78 -0.54 9.89
C TYR A 9 -4.71 0.07 10.94
N GLU A 10 -5.82 -0.61 11.25
CA GLU A 10 -6.75 -0.18 12.29
C GLU A 10 -6.09 -0.16 13.68
N GLU A 11 -5.26 -1.15 14.01
CA GLU A 11 -4.47 -1.18 15.25
C GLU A 11 -3.48 0.00 15.34
N LEU A 12 -2.74 0.30 14.27
CA LEU A 12 -1.67 1.31 14.28
C LEU A 12 -2.18 2.75 14.25
N PHE A 13 -3.36 2.97 13.66
CA PHE A 13 -3.84 4.31 13.30
C PHE A 13 -5.26 4.61 13.81
N GLY A 14 -5.96 3.65 14.40
CA GLY A 14 -7.28 3.86 14.99
C GLY A 14 -8.41 4.11 13.98
N GLU A 15 -8.16 3.82 12.70
CA GLU A 15 -9.12 3.99 11.61
C GLU A 15 -8.97 2.88 10.58
N LYS A 16 -10.04 2.56 9.85
CA LYS A 16 -9.99 1.57 8.77
C LYS A 16 -9.28 2.14 7.54
N PRO A 17 -8.41 1.36 6.86
CA PRO A 17 -7.86 1.79 5.59
C PRO A 17 -8.96 1.81 4.51
N HIS A 18 -8.79 2.67 3.52
CA HIS A 18 -9.61 2.65 2.32
C HIS A 18 -9.08 1.60 1.34
N VAL A 19 -9.86 0.54 1.09
CA VAL A 19 -9.53 -0.53 0.14
C VAL A 19 -10.23 -0.27 -1.19
N ALA A 20 -9.47 -0.19 -2.28
CA ALA A 20 -10.00 0.08 -3.60
C ALA A 20 -9.15 -0.55 -4.71
N ALA A 21 -9.75 -0.71 -5.88
CA ALA A 21 -9.04 -0.93 -7.14
C ALA A 21 -8.83 0.43 -7.84
N CYS A 22 -7.68 0.64 -8.48
CA CYS A 22 -7.41 1.83 -9.26
C CYS A 22 -7.57 1.59 -10.75
N HIS A 23 -8.05 2.59 -11.49
CA HIS A 23 -8.02 2.58 -12.95
C HIS A 23 -6.67 3.10 -13.47
N ALA A 24 -5.61 2.36 -13.15
CA ALA A 24 -4.23 2.63 -13.52
C ALA A 24 -3.47 1.30 -13.68
N GLY A 25 -2.36 1.34 -14.43
CA GLY A 25 -1.46 0.18 -14.53
C GLY A 25 -0.65 0.00 -13.25
N LEU A 26 -0.67 -1.20 -12.70
CA LEU A 26 0.21 -1.64 -11.61
C LEU A 26 0.90 -2.92 -12.02
N GLU A 27 2.16 -3.07 -11.62
CA GLU A 27 2.95 -4.28 -11.87
C GLU A 27 2.31 -5.52 -11.22
N CYS A 28 1.50 -5.37 -10.17
CA CYS A 28 0.73 -6.46 -9.56
C CYS A 28 -0.14 -7.22 -10.58
N GLY A 29 -0.62 -6.58 -11.65
CA GLY A 29 -1.36 -7.27 -12.71
C GLY A 29 -0.48 -8.26 -13.47
N ILE A 30 0.69 -7.79 -13.91
CA ILE A 30 1.67 -8.61 -14.66
C ILE A 30 2.26 -9.70 -13.75
N ILE A 31 2.64 -9.34 -12.52
CA ILE A 31 3.17 -10.30 -11.54
C ILE A 31 2.13 -11.38 -11.25
N GLY A 32 0.87 -11.02 -11.08
CA GLY A 32 -0.21 -11.98 -10.80
C GLY A 32 -0.48 -12.95 -11.96
N GLU A 33 -0.28 -12.51 -13.20
CA GLU A 33 -0.35 -13.38 -14.38
C GLU A 33 0.75 -14.43 -14.38
N HIS A 34 1.98 -14.05 -14.01
CA HIS A 34 3.12 -14.97 -13.99
C HIS A 34 3.18 -15.88 -12.76
N TYR A 35 2.57 -15.48 -11.63
CA TYR A 35 2.56 -16.25 -10.39
C TYR A 35 1.12 -16.53 -9.92
N PRO A 36 0.42 -17.51 -10.55
CA PRO A 36 -0.92 -17.88 -10.16
C PRO A 36 -1.00 -18.30 -8.68
N GLY A 37 -1.98 -17.75 -7.96
CA GLY A 37 -2.17 -18.02 -6.53
C GLY A 37 -1.32 -17.19 -5.58
N LEU A 38 -0.44 -16.30 -6.09
CA LEU A 38 0.27 -15.34 -5.25
C LEU A 38 -0.72 -14.30 -4.69
N ASP A 39 -0.83 -14.25 -3.37
CA ASP A 39 -1.65 -13.25 -2.67
C ASP A 39 -0.87 -11.93 -2.55
N MET A 40 -1.43 -10.85 -3.08
CA MET A 40 -0.74 -9.56 -3.23
C MET A 40 -1.63 -8.38 -2.88
N ILE A 41 -0.98 -7.30 -2.52
CA ILE A 41 -1.57 -6.01 -2.19
C ILE A 41 -0.60 -4.91 -2.60
N SER A 42 -1.14 -3.73 -2.91
CA SER A 42 -0.36 -2.53 -3.17
C SER A 42 -0.77 -1.44 -2.17
N PHE A 43 0.22 -0.76 -1.60
CA PHE A 43 0.04 0.36 -0.67
C PHE A 43 1.29 1.25 -0.71
N GLY A 44 1.16 2.51 -0.32
CA GLY A 44 2.26 3.46 -0.36
C GLY A 44 1.95 4.80 0.31
N PRO A 45 2.93 5.70 0.39
CA PRO A 45 2.71 7.07 0.87
C PRO A 45 1.85 7.87 -0.12
N THR A 46 1.35 9.01 0.33
CA THR A 46 0.65 9.95 -0.54
C THR A 46 1.65 10.70 -1.42
N ILE A 47 1.60 10.42 -2.72
CA ILE A 47 2.32 11.15 -3.77
C ILE A 47 1.28 11.90 -4.62
N ARG A 48 1.58 13.15 -5.00
CA ARG A 48 0.72 13.96 -5.87
C ARG A 48 1.47 14.35 -7.14
N HIS A 49 0.74 14.35 -8.24
CA HIS A 49 1.24 14.67 -9.59
C HIS A 49 2.45 13.82 -10.00
N PRO A 50 2.44 12.48 -9.78
CA PRO A 50 3.54 11.66 -10.25
C PRO A 50 3.69 11.81 -11.78
N HIS A 51 4.93 11.74 -12.27
CA HIS A 51 5.29 11.92 -13.68
C HIS A 51 5.16 13.35 -14.22
N SER A 52 5.10 14.37 -13.35
CA SER A 52 5.19 15.78 -13.75
C SER A 52 6.29 16.52 -12.99
N PRO A 53 6.73 17.70 -13.46
CA PRO A 53 7.63 18.55 -12.68
C PRO A 53 7.07 18.99 -11.31
N ASP A 54 5.76 18.84 -11.10
CA ASP A 54 5.08 19.16 -9.83
C ASP A 54 5.00 17.95 -8.88
N GLU A 55 5.66 16.84 -9.23
CA GLU A 55 5.69 15.62 -8.43
C GLU A 55 6.22 15.92 -7.02
N LYS A 56 5.42 15.51 -6.02
CA LYS A 56 5.76 15.71 -4.62
C LYS A 56 5.18 14.64 -3.72
N VAL A 57 5.92 14.33 -2.66
CA VAL A 57 5.51 13.37 -1.63
C VAL A 57 5.12 14.10 -0.34
N HIS A 58 4.06 13.61 0.31
CA HIS A 58 3.67 14.11 1.63
C HIS A 58 4.51 13.43 2.72
N VAL A 59 5.49 14.16 3.29
CA VAL A 59 6.49 13.62 4.23
C VAL A 59 5.87 12.86 5.40
N ALA A 60 4.81 13.38 6.04
CA ALA A 60 4.16 12.69 7.15
C ALA A 60 3.54 11.34 6.75
N SER A 61 3.03 11.21 5.51
CA SER A 61 2.50 9.95 5.01
C SER A 61 3.57 8.87 4.79
N VAL A 62 4.83 9.27 4.55
CA VAL A 62 5.97 8.34 4.49
C VAL A 62 6.20 7.67 5.84
N GLY A 63 6.07 8.41 6.94
CA GLY A 63 6.13 7.84 8.29
C GLY A 63 5.01 6.84 8.56
N LYS A 64 3.78 7.13 8.10
CA LYS A 64 2.63 6.21 8.20
C LYS A 64 2.88 4.92 7.41
N PHE A 65 3.32 5.06 6.16
CA PHE A 65 3.72 3.94 5.29
C PHE A 65 4.80 3.07 5.96
N TRP A 66 5.87 3.67 6.47
CA TRP A 66 6.99 2.95 7.07
C TRP A 66 6.58 2.15 8.31
N ARG A 67 5.73 2.73 9.17
CA ARG A 67 5.17 2.04 10.34
C ARG A 67 4.35 0.82 9.93
N LEU A 68 3.50 0.97 8.92
CA LEU A 68 2.70 -0.15 8.41
C LEU A 68 3.58 -1.24 7.82
N LEU A 69 4.53 -0.88 6.93
CA LEU A 69 5.43 -1.84 6.30
C LEU A 69 6.18 -2.69 7.33
N ARG A 70 6.80 -2.06 8.34
CA ARG A 70 7.50 -2.81 9.41
C ARG A 70 6.54 -3.71 10.20
N GLY A 71 5.38 -3.19 10.59
CA GLY A 71 4.39 -3.97 11.35
C GLY A 71 3.86 -5.18 10.58
N VAL A 72 3.83 -5.12 9.25
CA VAL A 72 3.46 -6.24 8.38
C VAL A 72 4.58 -7.28 8.37
N LEU A 73 5.82 -6.85 8.14
CA LEU A 73 6.99 -7.74 8.10
C LEU A 73 7.22 -8.47 9.44
N GLU A 74 6.82 -7.87 10.56
CA GLU A 74 6.89 -8.51 11.88
C GLU A 74 5.78 -9.55 12.13
N ARG A 75 4.69 -9.53 11.34
CA ARG A 75 3.51 -10.40 11.51
C ARG A 75 3.46 -11.57 10.53
N VAL A 76 4.36 -11.60 9.54
CA VAL A 76 4.39 -12.59 8.46
C VAL A 76 5.63 -13.47 8.62
#